data_AF-A0A0W8FYL0-F1
#
_entry.id   AF-A0A0W8FYL0-F1
#
_cell.length_a   1.000
_cell.length_b   1.000
_cell.length_c   1.000
_cell.angle_alpha   90.00
_cell.angle_beta   90.00
_cell.angle_gamma   90.00
#
_symmetry.space_group_name_H-M   'P 1'
#
loop_
_entity.id
_entity.type
_entity.pdbx_description
1 polymer ?
#
loop_
_entity_poly.entity_id
_entity_poly.type
_entity_poly.pdbx_seq_one_letter_code
_entity_poly.pdbx_strand_id
1 'polypeptide(L)'
;MRDPSFIEELLKEEEQKELQLTEAHYDLMILEIAKLEKEIGYNFQEAEKEVEIIRNWALNKNSRLNDKIEFLKTKLESFLRERNERTLDLPNGLIKIRKKPDRVEVKDMELFLQNARSEMLRLVPESYKPDINSIKKYIKMSGGKVPQGVEYLEGEESFTLTIKTKEVENGTAN
;
A
#
# COMPACT_ATOMS: atom_id res chain seq x y z
N MET A 1 12.54 39.19 -50.42
CA MET A 1 12.36 37.77 -50.05
C MET A 1 12.45 36.98 -51.34
N ARG A 2 13.40 36.05 -51.45
CA ARG A 2 13.49 35.12 -52.59
C ARG A 2 12.50 34.00 -52.27
N ASP A 3 11.52 33.77 -53.13
CA ASP A 3 10.67 32.58 -53.00
C ASP A 3 11.56 31.33 -53.03
N PRO A 4 11.32 30.35 -52.15
CA PRO A 4 12.06 29.10 -52.19
C PRO A 4 11.94 28.49 -53.58
N SER A 5 13.03 27.93 -54.09
CA SER A 5 12.98 27.22 -55.37
C SER A 5 11.99 26.05 -55.23
N PHE A 6 11.25 25.73 -56.29
CA PHE A 6 10.36 24.54 -56.33
C PHE A 6 11.05 23.26 -55.78
N ILE A 7 12.36 23.14 -56.00
CA ILE A 7 13.18 22.05 -55.47
C ILE A 7 13.37 22.11 -53.95
N GLU A 8 13.51 23.31 -53.38
CA GLU A 8 13.62 23.52 -51.91
C GLU A 8 12.29 23.26 -51.20
N GLU A 9 11.17 23.59 -51.84
CA GLU A 9 9.84 23.26 -51.33
C GLU A 9 9.60 21.74 -51.35
N LEU A 10 9.96 21.07 -52.44
CA LEU A 10 9.88 19.62 -52.57
C LEU A 10 10.75 18.88 -51.54
N LEU A 11 11.98 19.38 -51.28
CA LEU A 11 12.89 18.83 -50.28
C LEU A 11 12.30 18.96 -48.86
N LYS A 12 11.72 20.11 -48.52
CA LYS A 12 11.09 20.32 -47.21
C LYS A 12 9.87 19.43 -47.00
N GLU A 13 9.06 19.24 -48.03
CA GLU A 13 7.91 18.32 -47.96
C GLU A 13 8.37 16.89 -47.70
N GLU A 14 9.45 16.45 -48.32
CA GLU A 14 9.96 15.09 -48.13
C GLU A 14 10.58 14.90 -46.73
N GLU A 15 11.36 15.87 -46.24
CA GLU A 15 11.87 15.88 -44.86
C GLU A 15 10.73 15.82 -43.83
N GLN A 16 9.64 16.54 -44.07
CA GLN A 16 8.46 16.50 -43.18
C GLN A 16 7.77 15.13 -43.19
N LYS A 17 7.68 14.47 -44.36
CA LYS A 17 7.12 13.11 -44.43
C LYS A 17 8.00 12.11 -43.70
N GLU A 18 9.32 12.18 -43.86
CA GLU A 18 10.25 11.31 -43.12
C GLU A 18 10.13 11.50 -41.60
N LEU A 19 9.99 12.75 -41.15
CA LEU A 19 9.78 13.06 -39.74
C LEU A 19 8.44 12.50 -39.24
N GLN A 20 7.36 12.67 -40.00
CA GLN A 20 6.04 12.11 -39.65
C GLN A 20 6.06 10.58 -39.59
N LEU A 21 6.76 9.91 -40.52
CA LEU A 21 6.92 8.44 -40.49
C LEU A 21 7.69 7.99 -39.24
N THR A 22 8.72 8.75 -38.87
CA THR A 22 9.52 8.49 -37.66
C THR A 22 8.69 8.69 -36.39
N GLU A 23 7.92 9.77 -36.30
CA GLU A 23 7.01 10.02 -35.18
C GLU A 23 5.93 8.93 -35.07
N ALA A 24 5.34 8.50 -36.20
CA ALA A 24 4.37 7.42 -36.23
C ALA A 24 4.97 6.09 -35.74
N HIS A 25 6.24 5.82 -36.07
CA HIS A 25 6.95 4.64 -35.57
C HIS A 25 7.08 4.66 -34.03
N TYR A 26 7.44 5.81 -33.45
CA TYR A 26 7.53 5.94 -31.99
C TYR A 26 6.16 5.90 -31.31
N ASP A 27 5.09 6.41 -31.96
CA ASP A 27 3.72 6.27 -31.45
C ASP A 27 3.29 4.79 -31.38
N LEU A 28 3.65 3.99 -32.40
CA LEU A 28 3.44 2.53 -32.37
C LEU A 28 4.19 1.85 -31.21
N MET A 29 5.41 2.29 -30.90
CA MET A 29 6.14 1.79 -29.73
C MET A 29 5.43 2.11 -28.43
N ILE A 30 4.90 3.33 -28.27
CA ILE A 30 4.12 3.72 -27.08
C ILE A 30 2.86 2.85 -26.95
N LEU A 31 2.17 2.58 -28.08
CA LEU A 31 0.99 1.73 -28.11
C LEU A 31 1.32 0.29 -27.71
N GLU A 32 2.46 -0.24 -28.13
CA GLU A 32 2.89 -1.58 -27.76
C GLU A 32 3.25 -1.67 -26.27
N ILE A 33 3.96 -0.68 -25.74
CA ILE A 33 4.22 -0.57 -24.29
C ILE A 33 2.90 -0.56 -23.51
N ALA A 34 1.90 0.21 -23.97
CA ALA A 34 0.59 0.29 -23.32
C ALA A 34 -0.13 -1.08 -23.27
N LYS A 35 -0.02 -1.90 -24.32
CA LYS A 35 -0.57 -3.25 -24.33
C LYS A 35 0.14 -4.16 -23.33
N LEU A 36 1.48 -4.13 -23.32
CA LEU A 36 2.28 -4.94 -22.40
C LEU A 36 1.99 -4.57 -20.93
N GLU A 37 1.88 -3.28 -20.62
CA GLU A 37 1.48 -2.82 -19.28
C GLU A 37 0.08 -3.32 -18.89
N LYS A 38 -0.86 -3.36 -19.85
CA LYS A 38 -2.21 -3.90 -19.62
C LYS A 38 -2.19 -5.41 -19.39
N GLU A 39 -1.40 -6.17 -20.14
CA GLU A 39 -1.23 -7.61 -19.95
C GLU A 39 -0.58 -7.93 -18.60
N ILE A 40 0.44 -7.17 -18.21
CA ILE A 40 1.05 -7.25 -16.87
C ILE A 40 0.00 -6.99 -15.79
N GLY A 41 -0.79 -5.92 -15.94
CA GLY A 41 -1.87 -5.59 -15.02
C GLY A 41 -2.92 -6.71 -14.90
N TYR A 42 -3.30 -7.32 -16.02
CA TYR A 42 -4.21 -8.45 -16.04
C TYR A 42 -3.64 -9.67 -15.31
N ASN A 43 -2.38 -10.02 -15.58
CA ASN A 43 -1.71 -11.15 -14.91
C ASN A 43 -1.64 -10.95 -13.39
N PHE A 44 -1.33 -9.74 -12.92
CA PHE A 44 -1.35 -9.44 -11.48
C PHE A 44 -2.75 -9.53 -10.88
N GLN A 45 -3.78 -9.07 -11.60
CA GLN A 45 -5.16 -9.17 -11.13
C GLN A 45 -5.63 -10.62 -11.01
N GLU A 46 -5.34 -11.48 -11.98
CA GLU A 46 -5.68 -12.90 -11.91
C GLU A 46 -4.91 -13.61 -10.79
N ALA A 47 -3.61 -13.32 -10.64
CA ALA A 47 -2.81 -13.87 -9.56
C ALA A 47 -3.36 -13.49 -8.17
N GLU A 48 -3.77 -12.24 -7.96
CA GLU A 48 -4.33 -11.82 -6.66
C GLU A 48 -5.67 -12.54 -6.38
N LYS A 49 -6.52 -12.73 -7.39
CA LYS A 49 -7.76 -13.52 -7.25
C LYS A 49 -7.46 -14.96 -6.84
N GLU A 50 -6.47 -15.61 -7.46
CA GLU A 50 -6.07 -16.96 -7.10
C GLU A 50 -5.52 -17.04 -5.66
N VAL A 51 -4.68 -16.08 -5.27
CA VAL A 51 -4.15 -15.97 -3.90
C VAL A 51 -5.29 -15.81 -2.90
N GLU A 52 -6.28 -14.99 -3.20
CA GLU A 52 -7.47 -14.80 -2.37
C GLU A 52 -8.28 -16.10 -2.23
N ILE A 53 -8.48 -16.85 -3.32
CA ILE A 53 -9.15 -18.16 -3.29
C ILE A 53 -8.39 -19.14 -2.36
N ILE A 54 -7.07 -19.20 -2.48
CA ILE A 54 -6.22 -20.09 -1.65
C ILE A 54 -6.31 -19.68 -0.17
N ARG A 55 -6.23 -18.38 0.12
CA ARG A 55 -6.37 -17.85 1.49
C ARG A 55 -7.73 -18.20 2.08
N ASN A 56 -8.80 -17.99 1.33
CA ASN A 56 -10.16 -18.30 1.75
C ASN A 56 -10.36 -19.80 1.97
N TRP A 57 -9.82 -20.65 1.09
CA TRP A 57 -9.84 -22.09 1.29
C TRP A 57 -9.14 -22.51 2.59
N ALA A 58 -7.94 -21.96 2.84
CA ALA A 58 -7.16 -22.26 4.04
C ALA A 58 -7.89 -21.80 5.32
N LEU A 59 -8.44 -20.59 5.30
CA LEU A 59 -9.25 -20.06 6.42
C LEU A 59 -10.45 -20.97 6.72
N ASN A 60 -11.19 -21.39 5.69
CA ASN A 60 -12.36 -22.25 5.85
C ASN A 60 -12.00 -23.63 6.42
N LYS A 61 -10.90 -24.23 5.97
CA LYS A 61 -10.43 -25.52 6.51
C LYS A 61 -10.00 -25.40 7.97
N ASN A 62 -9.25 -24.35 8.29
CA ASN A 62 -8.75 -24.12 9.64
C ASN A 62 -9.85 -23.69 10.62
N SER A 63 -10.87 -22.95 10.16
CA SER A 63 -12.02 -22.58 10.99
C SER A 63 -12.72 -23.82 11.54
N ARG A 64 -12.99 -24.83 10.69
CA ARG A 64 -13.64 -26.08 11.13
C ARG A 64 -12.82 -26.84 12.17
N LEU A 65 -11.49 -26.83 12.05
CA LEU A 65 -10.59 -27.43 13.02
C LEU A 65 -10.61 -26.64 14.34
N ASN A 66 -10.57 -25.31 14.26
CA ASN A 66 -10.68 -24.44 15.42
C ASN A 66 -12.01 -24.62 16.15
N ASP A 67 -13.13 -24.73 15.46
CA ASP A 67 -14.44 -24.98 16.07
C ASP A 67 -14.44 -26.29 16.86
N LYS A 68 -13.82 -27.35 16.31
CA LYS A 68 -13.67 -28.64 17.00
C LYS A 68 -12.75 -28.52 18.21
N ILE A 69 -11.65 -27.76 18.10
CA ILE A 69 -10.74 -27.49 19.23
C ILE A 69 -11.48 -26.75 20.35
N GLU A 70 -12.25 -25.70 20.04
CA GLU A 70 -13.00 -24.91 21.01
C GLU A 70 -14.11 -25.73 21.67
N PHE A 71 -14.79 -26.60 20.91
CA PHE A 71 -15.75 -27.55 21.48
C PHE A 71 -15.09 -28.50 22.49
N LEU A 72 -13.91 -29.05 22.16
CA LEU A 72 -13.16 -29.90 23.07
C LEU A 72 -12.66 -29.14 24.30
N LYS A 73 -12.17 -27.91 24.15
CA LYS A 73 -11.77 -27.04 25.27
C LYS A 73 -12.95 -26.77 26.22
N THR A 74 -14.13 -26.49 25.67
CA THR A 74 -15.35 -26.28 26.46
C THR A 74 -15.68 -27.51 27.30
N LYS A 75 -15.56 -28.72 26.73
CA LYS A 75 -15.75 -29.98 27.49
C LYS A 75 -14.74 -30.14 28.63
N LEU A 76 -13.46 -29.84 28.37
CA LEU A 76 -12.42 -29.89 29.40
C LEU A 76 -12.66 -28.87 30.52
N GLU A 77 -13.14 -27.67 30.17
CA GLU A 77 -13.52 -26.66 31.14
C GLU A 77 -14.70 -27.11 32.00
N SER A 78 -15.77 -27.65 31.40
CA SER A 78 -16.92 -28.19 32.14
C SER A 78 -16.50 -29.28 33.11
N PHE A 79 -15.61 -30.18 32.69
CA PHE A 79 -15.07 -31.24 33.55
C PHE A 79 -14.31 -30.72 34.78
N LEU A 80 -13.46 -29.70 34.61
CA LEU A 80 -12.78 -29.04 35.74
C LEU A 80 -13.77 -28.39 36.71
N ARG A 81 -14.80 -27.73 36.17
CA ARG A 81 -15.85 -27.07 36.96
C ARG A 81 -16.69 -28.06 37.75
N GLU A 82 -17.07 -29.20 37.15
CA GLU A 82 -17.80 -30.28 37.83
C GLU A 82 -17.01 -30.88 38.99
N ARG A 83 -15.68 -31.00 38.84
CA ARG A 83 -14.79 -31.48 39.90
C ARG A 83 -14.41 -30.43 40.95
N ASN A 84 -14.80 -29.16 40.76
CA ASN A 84 -14.35 -28.02 41.56
C ASN A 84 -12.81 -27.87 41.63
N GLU A 85 -12.09 -28.35 40.62
CA GLU A 85 -10.64 -28.24 40.53
C GLU A 85 -10.25 -27.05 39.65
N ARG A 86 -9.23 -26.27 40.06
CA ARG A 86 -8.74 -25.13 39.26
C ARG A 86 -7.62 -25.52 38.29
N THR A 87 -6.94 -26.63 38.54
CA THR A 87 -5.79 -27.10 37.76
C THR A 87 -5.72 -28.61 37.84
N LEU A 88 -5.56 -29.27 36.70
CA LEU A 88 -5.38 -30.72 36.59
C LEU A 88 -4.26 -31.01 35.61
N ASP A 89 -3.28 -31.78 36.06
CA ASP A 89 -2.16 -32.25 35.25
C ASP A 89 -2.47 -33.64 34.68
N LEU A 90 -2.35 -33.79 33.37
CA LEU A 90 -2.63 -35.03 32.63
C LEU A 90 -1.40 -35.42 31.81
N PRO A 91 -1.26 -36.71 31.43
CA PRO A 91 -0.06 -37.19 30.72
C PRO A 91 0.29 -36.43 29.43
N ASN A 92 -0.71 -35.84 28.77
CA ASN A 92 -0.54 -35.11 27.50
C ASN A 92 -0.71 -33.59 27.65
N GLY A 93 -0.80 -33.05 28.88
CA GLY A 93 -0.86 -31.61 29.11
C GLY A 93 -1.58 -31.18 30.37
N LEU A 94 -1.54 -29.88 30.63
CA LEU A 94 -2.08 -29.23 31.82
C LEU A 94 -3.36 -28.44 31.49
N ILE A 95 -4.43 -28.67 32.24
CA ILE A 95 -5.68 -27.91 32.11
C ILE A 95 -5.83 -27.00 33.34
N LYS A 96 -5.98 -25.68 33.12
CA LYS A 96 -6.07 -24.69 34.20
C LYS A 96 -7.05 -23.56 33.89
N ILE A 97 -7.85 -23.18 34.88
CA ILE A 97 -8.69 -21.99 34.81
C ILE A 97 -7.88 -20.79 35.33
N ARG A 98 -7.62 -19.80 34.46
CA ARG A 98 -6.92 -18.55 34.79
C ARG A 98 -7.86 -17.35 34.70
N LYS A 99 -7.79 -16.45 35.69
CA LYS A 99 -8.42 -15.12 35.60
C LYS A 99 -7.63 -14.26 34.60
N LYS A 100 -8.27 -13.78 33.54
CA LYS A 100 -7.68 -12.76 32.65
C LYS A 100 -7.52 -11.45 33.44
N PRO A 101 -6.47 -10.65 33.17
CA PRO A 101 -6.33 -9.35 33.82
C PRO A 101 -7.55 -8.47 33.54
N ASP A 102 -7.86 -7.59 34.47
CA ASP A 102 -9.01 -6.70 34.35
C ASP A 102 -8.77 -5.72 33.19
N ARG A 103 -9.73 -5.62 32.25
CA ARG A 103 -9.67 -4.71 31.09
C ARG A 103 -10.44 -3.44 31.45
N VAL A 104 -9.77 -2.29 31.32
CA VAL A 104 -10.38 -0.97 31.50
C VAL A 104 -10.48 -0.30 30.14
N GLU A 105 -11.66 0.23 29.82
CA GLU A 105 -11.92 1.01 28.60
C GLU A 105 -12.42 2.39 28.99
N VAL A 106 -11.83 3.42 28.41
CA VAL A 106 -12.28 4.80 28.57
C VAL A 106 -13.45 5.02 27.61
N LYS A 107 -14.68 5.08 28.15
CA LYS A 107 -15.90 5.26 27.35
C LYS A 107 -16.08 6.69 26.85
N ASP A 108 -15.65 7.67 27.65
CA ASP A 108 -15.72 9.09 27.35
C ASP A 108 -14.37 9.72 27.69
N MET A 109 -13.69 10.22 26.66
CA MET A 109 -12.35 10.79 26.81
C MET A 109 -12.39 12.15 27.48
N GLU A 110 -13.39 12.99 27.20
CA GLU A 110 -13.44 14.35 27.75
C GLU A 110 -13.76 14.32 29.23
N LEU A 111 -14.76 13.52 29.62
CA LEU A 111 -15.11 13.34 31.03
C LEU A 111 -13.96 12.67 31.81
N PHE A 112 -13.26 11.73 31.18
CA PHE A 112 -12.07 11.12 31.77
C PHE A 112 -10.97 12.15 31.97
N LEU A 113 -10.60 12.93 30.95
CA LEU A 113 -9.53 13.93 31.04
C LEU A 113 -9.82 15.04 32.06
N GLN A 114 -11.09 15.45 32.22
CA GLN A 114 -11.49 16.45 33.23
C GLN A 114 -11.31 15.95 34.67
N ASN A 115 -11.46 14.64 34.89
CA ASN A 115 -11.42 14.02 36.22
C ASN A 115 -10.18 13.14 36.45
N ALA A 116 -9.32 12.99 35.43
CA ALA A 116 -8.16 12.10 35.47
C ALA A 116 -7.08 12.65 36.39
N ARG A 117 -6.48 11.74 37.16
CA ARG A 117 -5.26 12.03 37.93
C ARG A 117 -4.04 11.88 37.04
N SER A 118 -2.96 12.60 37.37
CA SER A 118 -1.69 12.55 36.62
C SER A 118 -1.11 11.13 36.48
N GLU A 119 -1.38 10.24 37.44
CA GLU A 119 -0.95 8.83 37.41
C GLU A 119 -1.66 7.99 36.33
N MET A 120 -2.82 8.44 35.84
CA MET A 120 -3.62 7.76 34.81
C MET A 120 -3.33 8.28 33.40
N LEU A 121 -2.48 9.30 33.27
CA LEU A 121 -2.15 9.97 32.02
C LEU A 121 -0.74 9.59 31.57
N ARG A 122 -0.59 9.24 30.30
CA ARG A 122 0.72 9.00 29.67
C ARG A 122 1.00 10.12 28.68
N LEU A 123 2.01 10.95 28.99
CA LEU A 123 2.53 11.94 28.06
C LEU A 123 3.37 11.22 27.00
N VAL A 124 2.90 11.22 25.75
CA VAL A 124 3.70 10.80 24.59
C VAL A 124 4.27 12.10 23.99
N PRO A 125 5.60 12.34 24.09
CA PRO A 125 6.19 13.56 23.54
C PRO A 125 5.91 13.64 22.04
N GLU A 126 5.62 14.86 21.56
CA GLU A 126 5.42 15.12 20.13
C GLU A 126 6.60 14.61 19.32
N SER A 127 6.30 13.77 18.33
CA SER A 127 7.29 13.24 17.41
C SER A 127 7.69 14.32 16.40
N TYR A 128 8.95 14.75 16.43
CA TYR A 128 9.50 15.61 15.40
C TYR A 128 9.87 14.77 14.17
N LYS A 129 9.20 15.03 13.04
CA LYS A 129 9.53 14.45 11.74
C LYS A 129 10.32 15.47 10.90
N PRO A 130 11.38 15.06 10.17
CA PRO A 130 12.10 15.97 9.28
C PRO A 130 11.20 16.50 8.16
N ASP A 131 11.20 17.81 7.97
CA ASP A 131 10.55 18.45 6.81
C ASP A 131 11.54 18.55 5.65
N ILE A 132 11.43 17.59 4.73
CA ILE A 132 12.29 17.47 3.54
C ILE A 132 12.19 18.73 2.67
N ASN A 133 11.03 19.38 2.58
CA ASN A 133 10.86 20.57 1.76
C ASN A 133 11.58 21.78 2.35
N SER A 134 11.51 21.94 3.67
CA SER A 134 12.24 22.99 4.39
C SER A 134 13.75 22.77 4.33
N ILE A 135 14.22 21.52 4.41
CA ILE A 135 15.63 21.16 4.22
C ILE A 135 16.10 21.51 2.79
N LYS A 136 15.33 21.14 1.76
CA LYS A 136 15.65 21.49 0.36
C LYS A 136 15.72 23.02 0.15
N LYS A 137 14.80 23.78 0.75
CA LYS A 137 14.81 25.26 0.71
C LYS A 137 16.06 25.83 1.38
N TYR A 138 16.44 25.30 2.54
CA TYR A 138 17.65 25.71 3.25
C TYR A 138 18.92 25.49 2.42
N ILE A 139 19.06 24.32 1.76
CA ILE A 139 20.21 24.00 0.91
C ILE A 139 20.31 24.98 -0.26
N LYS A 140 19.18 25.29 -0.92
CA LYS A 140 19.12 26.28 -2.01
C LYS A 140 19.48 27.69 -1.54
N MET A 141 18.95 28.12 -0.39
CA MET A 141 19.21 29.46 0.16
C MET A 141 20.64 29.61 0.72
N SER A 142 21.21 28.55 1.27
CA SER A 142 22.53 28.57 1.90
C SER A 142 23.68 28.34 0.92
N GLY A 143 23.41 28.42 -0.39
CA GLY A 143 24.41 28.27 -1.45
C GLY A 143 25.04 26.87 -1.50
N GLY A 144 24.26 25.81 -1.21
CA GLY A 144 24.74 24.42 -1.28
C GLY A 144 25.25 23.84 0.04
N LYS A 145 25.15 24.58 1.16
CA LYS A 145 25.47 24.02 2.49
C LYS A 145 24.41 23.00 2.91
N VAL A 146 24.83 21.76 3.06
CA VAL A 146 23.98 20.64 3.49
C VAL A 146 23.96 20.58 5.03
N PRO A 147 22.79 20.57 5.69
CA PRO A 147 22.69 20.38 7.13
C PRO A 147 23.30 19.05 7.60
N GLN A 148 23.83 19.02 8.82
CA GLN A 148 24.36 17.77 9.40
C GLN A 148 23.26 16.70 9.47
N GLY A 149 23.58 15.48 9.02
CA GLY A 149 22.66 14.35 8.97
C GLY A 149 21.76 14.32 7.73
N VAL A 150 21.95 15.22 6.76
CA VAL A 150 21.28 15.20 5.46
C VAL A 150 22.30 14.86 4.38
N GLU A 151 21.96 13.93 3.49
CA GLU A 151 22.69 13.69 2.25
C GLU A 151 21.93 14.37 1.10
N TYR A 152 22.63 15.20 0.32
CA TYR A 152 22.06 15.88 -0.84
C TYR A 152 22.66 15.29 -2.11
N LEU A 153 21.80 14.65 -2.89
CA LEU A 153 22.12 14.17 -4.24
C LEU A 153 21.51 15.15 -5.24
N GLU A 154 22.30 15.59 -6.22
CA GLU A 154 21.82 16.44 -7.29
C GLU A 154 20.83 15.67 -8.18
N GLY A 155 19.79 16.35 -8.65
CA GLY A 155 18.79 15.73 -9.50
C GLY A 155 19.37 15.44 -10.88
N GLU A 156 19.33 14.19 -11.30
CA GLU A 156 19.68 13.78 -12.65
C GLU A 156 18.47 13.91 -13.58
N GLU A 157 18.71 14.18 -14.87
CA GLU A 157 17.66 14.15 -15.88
C GLU A 157 17.11 12.72 -16.02
N SER A 158 15.81 12.55 -15.81
CA SER A 158 15.14 11.25 -15.91
C SER A 158 14.16 11.23 -17.08
N PHE A 159 14.23 10.19 -17.91
CA PHE A 159 13.19 9.91 -18.89
C PHE A 159 11.86 9.60 -18.21
N THR A 160 10.76 10.16 -18.72
CA THR A 160 9.40 9.86 -18.27
C THR A 160 8.50 9.61 -19.48
N LEU A 161 7.77 8.51 -19.47
CA LEU A 161 6.71 8.21 -20.44
C LEU A 161 5.35 8.28 -19.72
N THR A 162 4.40 9.01 -20.29
CA THR A 162 3.01 9.05 -19.80
C THR A 162 2.09 8.53 -20.89
N ILE A 163 1.50 7.36 -20.66
CA ILE A 163 0.57 6.73 -21.59
C ILE A 163 -0.82 7.35 -21.39
N LYS A 164 -1.41 7.86 -22.47
CA LYS A 164 -2.77 8.42 -22.43
C LYS A 164 -3.77 7.28 -22.48
N THR A 165 -4.44 7.00 -21.36
CA THR A 165 -5.58 6.09 -21.34
C THR A 165 -6.81 6.84 -21.89
N LYS A 166 -7.35 6.39 -23.02
CA LYS A 166 -8.72 6.79 -23.41
C LYS A 166 -9.67 5.99 -22.52
N GLU A 167 -10.22 6.63 -21.50
CA GLU A 167 -11.37 6.05 -20.80
C GLU A 167 -12.49 5.88 -21.83
N VAL A 168 -12.88 4.64 -22.06
CA VAL A 168 -14.10 4.35 -22.82
C VAL A 168 -15.23 4.77 -21.88
N GLU A 169 -15.87 5.91 -22.15
CA GLU A 169 -17.16 6.28 -21.57
C GLU A 169 -18.14 5.14 -21.92
N ASN A 170 -18.26 4.18 -21.01
CA ASN A 170 -19.34 3.21 -21.04
C ASN A 170 -20.62 3.99 -20.78
N GLY A 171 -21.28 4.40 -21.87
CA GLY A 171 -22.63 4.95 -21.85
C GLY A 171 -23.57 3.96 -21.17
N THR A 172 -23.91 4.26 -19.93
CA THR A 172 -25.08 3.71 -19.26
C THR A 172 -26.31 4.14 -20.05
N ALA A 173 -26.84 3.24 -20.87
CA ALA A 173 -28.22 3.32 -21.32
C ALA A 173 -29.11 2.91 -20.13
N ASN A 174 -29.91 3.86 -19.66
CA ASN A 174 -31.03 3.64 -18.74
C ASN A 174 -32.11 2.78 -19.40
#